data_AF-A0A5K0VJ77-F1
#
_entry.id   AF-A0A5K0VJ77-F1
#
_cell.length_a   1.000
_cell.length_b   1.000
_cell.length_c   1.000
_cell.angle_alpha   90.00
_cell.angle_beta   90.00
_cell.angle_gamma   90.00
#
_symmetry.space_group_name_H-M   'P 1'
#
loop_
_entity.id
_entity.type
_entity.pdbx_description
1 polymer ?
#
loop_
_entity_poly.entity_id
_entity_poly.type
_entity_poly.pdbx_seq_one_letter_code
_entity_poly.pdbx_strand_id
1 'polypeptide(L)'
;NETRPRVGEPAFLEDWPKLPAAVAVRDTTFKVEFYLDEEFGTPGAFIIRNLHKSEFYLKTMTLQNVPGKGKVHFACYSWVYPADKYKYDRVFFANQ
;
A
#
# COMPACT_ATOMS: atom_id res chain seq x y z
N ASN A 1 -7.91 11.42 25.79
CA ASN A 1 -6.70 10.66 25.41
C ASN A 1 -6.92 10.04 24.04
N GLU A 2 -6.62 10.77 22.97
CA GLU A 2 -6.64 10.22 21.62
C GLU A 2 -5.20 9.88 21.23
N THR A 3 -4.78 8.66 21.51
CA THR A 3 -3.50 8.15 21.01
C THR A 3 -3.62 8.01 19.50
N ARG A 4 -3.06 8.98 18.77
CA ARG A 4 -2.96 8.87 17.30
C ARG A 4 -2.17 7.62 16.95
N PRO A 5 -2.64 6.81 15.99
CA PRO A 5 -1.88 5.66 15.52
C PRO A 5 -0.53 6.11 14.95
N ARG A 6 0.51 5.32 15.19
CA ARG A 6 1.85 5.57 14.66
C ARG A 6 1.84 5.36 13.15
N VAL A 7 2.43 6.30 12.41
CA VAL A 7 2.54 6.23 10.95
C VAL A 7 4.03 6.12 10.61
N GLY A 8 4.39 5.15 9.76
CA GLY A 8 5.76 4.95 9.31
C GLY A 8 6.15 5.93 8.20
N GLU A 9 7.43 5.95 7.85
CA GLU A 9 7.92 6.75 6.73
C GLU A 9 7.33 6.28 5.39
N PRO A 10 7.15 7.19 4.40
CA PRO A 10 6.70 6.82 3.08
C PRO A 10 7.70 5.88 2.38
N ALA A 11 7.17 4.84 1.74
CA ALA A 11 7.92 3.99 0.81
C ALA A 11 7.35 4.16 -0.60
N PHE A 12 8.23 4.07 -1.60
CA PHE A 12 7.88 4.26 -3.01
C PHE A 12 8.07 2.95 -3.78
N LEU A 13 7.20 2.71 -4.76
CA LEU A 13 7.41 1.62 -5.70
C LEU A 13 8.50 2.02 -6.69
N GLU A 14 9.55 1.22 -6.75
CA GLU A 14 10.60 1.36 -7.76
C GLU A 14 10.18 0.68 -9.07
N ASP A 15 10.76 1.11 -10.19
CA ASP A 15 10.61 0.49 -11.51
C ASP A 15 9.15 0.33 -12.00
N TRP A 16 8.31 1.34 -11.79
CA TRP A 16 6.94 1.33 -12.33
C TRP A 16 6.94 1.19 -13.87
N PRO A 17 6.27 0.16 -14.43
CA PRO A 17 6.29 -0.13 -15.84
C PRO A 17 5.65 1.01 -16.63
N LYS A 18 6.39 1.53 -17.61
CA LYS A 18 5.86 2.45 -18.63
C LYS A 18 5.15 1.66 -19.73
N LEU A 19 4.25 0.75 -19.36
CA LEU A 19 3.56 -0.09 -20.33
C LEU A 19 2.37 0.67 -20.95
N PRO A 20 2.13 0.51 -22.27
CA PRO A 20 0.91 1.00 -22.89
C PRO A 20 -0.32 0.36 -22.23
N ALA A 21 -1.41 1.11 -22.06
CA ALA A 21 -2.65 0.64 -21.43
C ALA A 21 -3.18 -0.68 -22.04
N ALA A 22 -2.93 -0.93 -23.33
CA ALA A 22 -3.30 -2.18 -24.02
C ALA A 22 -2.54 -3.43 -23.51
N VAL A 23 -1.38 -3.27 -22.86
CA VAL A 23 -0.57 -4.36 -22.27
C VAL A 23 -0.89 -4.54 -20.77
N ALA A 24 -1.59 -3.58 -20.15
CA ALA A 24 -1.92 -3.55 -18.72
C ALA A 24 -2.99 -4.57 -18.28
N VAL A 25 -3.36 -5.52 -19.14
CA VAL A 25 -4.38 -6.55 -18.86
C VAL A 25 -3.88 -7.60 -17.86
N ARG A 26 -2.57 -7.63 -17.54
CA ARG A 26 -1.99 -8.60 -16.61
C ARG A 26 -1.75 -8.00 -15.23
N ASP A 27 -2.09 -8.77 -14.21
CA ASP A 27 -1.70 -8.48 -12.83
C ASP A 27 -0.18 -8.37 -12.75
N THR A 28 0.29 -7.26 -12.18
CA THR A 28 1.71 -7.00 -11.95
C THR A 28 1.96 -6.91 -10.46
N THR A 29 3.02 -7.56 -9.98
CA THR A 29 3.44 -7.51 -8.58
C THR A 29 4.67 -6.63 -8.46
N PHE A 30 4.64 -5.72 -7.50
CA PHE A 30 5.76 -4.84 -7.18
C PHE A 30 6.33 -5.20 -5.82
N LYS A 31 7.63 -5.01 -5.66
CA LYS A 31 8.28 -5.05 -4.35
C LYS A 31 8.28 -3.63 -3.76
N VAL A 32 8.00 -3.55 -2.47
CA VAL A 32 8.16 -2.34 -1.66
C VAL A 32 8.83 -2.75 -0.36
N GLU A 33 9.71 -1.91 0.14
CA GLU A 33 10.40 -2.11 1.41
C GLU A 33 10.02 -1.00 2.37
N PHE A 34 9.65 -1.39 3.59
CA PHE A 34 9.31 -0.47 4.67
C PHE A 34 10.33 -0.61 5.79
N TYR A 35 10.83 0.52 6.29
CA TYR A 35 11.66 0.55 7.48
C TYR A 35 10.78 0.88 8.68
N LEU A 36 10.50 -0.14 9.49
CA LEU A 36 9.73 -0.03 10.73
C LEU A 36 10.63 -0.47 11.87
N ASP A 37 10.75 0.33 12.92
CA ASP A 37 11.44 -0.09 14.14
C ASP A 37 10.61 -1.08 14.95
N GLU A 38 11.26 -1.75 15.91
CA GLU A 38 10.63 -2.78 16.74
C GLU A 38 9.47 -2.22 17.59
N GLU A 39 9.52 -0.93 17.95
CA GLU A 39 8.47 -0.25 18.72
C GLU A 39 7.24 0.09 17.87
N PHE A 40 7.29 -0.08 16.55
CA PHE A 40 6.15 0.16 15.66
C PHE A 40 5.03 -0.86 15.87
N GLY A 41 5.39 -2.07 16.33
CA GLY A 41 4.46 -3.18 16.48
C GLY A 41 4.02 -3.75 15.13
N THR A 42 2.89 -4.48 15.13
CA THR A 42 2.34 -5.09 13.91
C THR A 42 1.51 -4.07 13.11
N PRO A 43 1.83 -3.79 11.83
CA PRO A 43 1.02 -2.91 11.00
C PRO A 43 -0.39 -3.48 10.77
N GLY A 44 -1.41 -2.72 11.19
CA GLY A 44 -2.83 -3.06 10.99
C GLY A 44 -3.48 -2.40 9.77
N ALA A 45 -2.85 -1.37 9.21
CA ALA A 45 -3.33 -0.62 8.06
C ALA A 45 -2.15 -0.01 7.28
N PHE A 46 -2.38 0.36 6.03
CA PHE A 46 -1.45 1.19 5.25
C PHE A 46 -2.18 2.30 4.50
N ILE A 47 -1.45 3.39 4.28
CA ILE A 47 -1.87 4.52 3.45
C ILE A 47 -1.26 4.34 2.05
N ILE A 48 -2.04 4.63 1.01
CA ILE A 48 -1.54 4.67 -0.37
C ILE A 48 -1.91 5.98 -1.05
N ARG A 49 -0.94 6.56 -1.76
CA ARG A 49 -1.11 7.73 -2.61
C ARG A 49 -0.68 7.39 -4.03
N ASN A 50 -1.61 7.45 -4.97
CA ASN A 50 -1.28 7.32 -6.39
C ASN A 50 -0.80 8.68 -6.91
N LEU A 51 0.49 8.79 -7.21
CA LEU A 51 1.08 10.01 -7.76
C LEU A 51 1.12 10.00 -9.30
N HIS A 52 0.54 9.00 -9.95
CA HIS A 52 0.40 8.92 -11.41
C HIS A 52 -0.86 9.64 -11.90
N LYS A 53 -0.94 9.87 -13.22
CA LYS A 53 -2.07 10.54 -13.88
C LYS A 53 -3.31 9.66 -14.04
N SER A 54 -3.15 8.34 -14.01
CA SER A 54 -4.21 7.37 -14.22
C SER A 54 -4.42 6.55 -12.95
N GLU A 55 -5.67 6.14 -12.72
CA GLU A 55 -6.02 5.18 -11.70
C GLU A 55 -5.45 3.79 -12.00
N PHE A 56 -5.26 3.00 -10.95
CA PHE A 56 -4.97 1.58 -11.07
C PHE A 56 -5.85 0.77 -10.10
N TYR A 57 -6.06 -0.50 -10.41
CA TYR A 57 -6.80 -1.40 -9.55
C TYR A 57 -5.84 -2.13 -8.60
N LEU A 58 -5.90 -1.80 -7.31
CA LEU A 58 -5.10 -2.47 -6.28
C LEU A 58 -5.84 -3.71 -5.79
N LYS A 59 -5.28 -4.89 -6.08
CA LYS A 59 -5.85 -6.18 -5.61
C LYS A 59 -5.49 -6.45 -4.17
N THR A 60 -4.20 -6.59 -3.88
CA THR A 60 -3.72 -6.99 -2.56
C THR A 60 -2.38 -6.33 -2.24
N MET A 61 -2.05 -6.28 -0.95
CA MET A 61 -0.69 -6.05 -0.46
C MET A 61 -0.38 -7.12 0.57
N THR A 62 0.85 -7.64 0.57
CA THR A 62 1.30 -8.60 1.59
C THR A 62 2.61 -8.12 2.18
N LEU A 63 2.63 -7.81 3.49
CA LEU A 63 3.86 -7.61 4.23
C LEU A 63 4.44 -8.96 4.61
N GLN A 64 5.72 -9.15 4.34
CA GLN A 64 6.49 -10.32 4.74
C GLN A 64 7.41 -9.96 5.91
N ASN A 65 7.84 -10.96 6.67
CA ASN A 65 8.81 -10.83 7.76
C ASN A 65 8.38 -9.84 8.87
N VAL A 66 7.07 -9.77 9.16
CA VAL A 66 6.56 -8.94 10.26
C VAL A 66 6.90 -9.61 11.60
N PRO A 67 7.64 -8.95 12.52
CA PRO A 67 8.00 -9.52 13.82
C PRO A 67 6.76 -10.02 14.58
N GLY A 68 6.82 -11.25 15.11
CA GLY A 68 5.73 -11.87 15.86
C GLY A 68 4.50 -12.32 15.06
N LYS A 69 4.38 -11.96 13.78
CA LYS A 69 3.23 -12.31 12.91
C LYS A 69 3.59 -13.08 11.64
N GLY A 70 4.82 -12.94 11.14
CA GLY A 70 5.28 -13.54 9.89
C GLY A 70 4.76 -12.78 8.67
N LYS A 71 3.49 -13.00 8.27
CA LYS A 71 2.87 -12.34 7.12
C LYS A 71 1.61 -11.59 7.52
N VAL A 72 1.41 -10.41 6.95
CA VAL A 72 0.16 -9.64 7.09
C VAL A 72 -0.40 -9.38 5.70
N HIS A 73 -1.63 -9.82 5.47
CA HIS A 73 -2.30 -9.72 4.17
C HIS A 73 -3.38 -8.64 4.20
N PHE A 74 -3.44 -7.86 3.13
CA PHE A 74 -4.41 -6.79 2.92
C PHE A 74 -5.18 -7.09 1.63
N ALA A 75 -6.46 -7.40 1.76
CA ALA A 75 -7.38 -7.62 0.64
C ALA A 75 -8.00 -6.27 0.23
N CYS A 76 -7.40 -5.60 -0.75
CA CYS A 76 -7.74 -4.23 -1.10
C CYS A 76 -8.90 -4.13 -2.09
N TYR A 77 -8.82 -4.91 -3.18
CA TYR A 77 -9.78 -5.00 -4.28
C TYR A 77 -10.51 -3.68 -4.60
N SER A 78 -9.75 -2.63 -4.89
CA SER A 78 -10.30 -1.28 -5.09
C SER A 78 -9.48 -0.45 -6.06
N TRP A 79 -10.16 0.42 -6.82
CA TRP A 79 -9.52 1.44 -7.65
C TRP A 79 -8.88 2.51 -6.80
N VAL A 80 -7.63 2.86 -7.13
CA VAL A 80 -6.86 3.94 -6.51
C VAL A 80 -6.64 5.05 -7.54
N TYR A 81 -7.56 6.02 -7.54
CA TYR A 81 -7.42 7.26 -8.32
C TYR A 81 -6.20 8.09 -7.93
N PRO A 82 -5.72 8.98 -8.84
CA PRO A 82 -4.70 9.97 -8.53
C PRO A 82 -5.00 10.71 -7.23
N ALA A 83 -3.97 10.98 -6.42
CA ALA A 83 -4.11 11.50 -5.07
C ALA A 83 -4.82 12.86 -5.01
N ASP A 84 -4.70 13.67 -6.08
CA ASP A 84 -5.37 14.97 -6.23
C ASP A 84 -6.90 14.86 -6.37
N LYS A 85 -7.44 13.65 -6.58
CA LYS A 85 -8.89 13.38 -6.62
C LYS A 85 -9.50 13.15 -5.24
N TYR A 86 -8.68 13.00 -4.19
CA TYR A 86 -9.17 12.82 -2.82
C TYR A 86 -8.91 14.05 -1.95
N LYS A 87 -9.79 14.26 -0.97
CA LYS A 87 -9.57 15.19 0.14
C LYS A 87 -8.95 14.52 1.37
N TYR A 88 -8.63 13.24 1.25
CA TYR A 88 -8.17 12.37 2.34
C TYR A 88 -7.25 11.28 1.79
N ASP A 89 -6.46 10.67 2.67
CA ASP A 89 -5.61 9.54 2.32
C ASP A 89 -6.42 8.25 2.19
N ARG A 90 -6.14 7.48 1.14
CA ARG A 90 -6.72 6.14 0.97
C ARG A 90 -6.04 5.19 1.95
N VAL A 91 -6.84 4.50 2.75
CA VAL A 91 -6.39 3.55 3.77
C VAL A 91 -6.97 2.18 3.48
N PHE A 92 -6.16 1.13 3.64
CA PHE A 92 -6.61 -0.27 3.63
C PHE A 92 -6.17 -0.96 4.92
N PHE A 93 -7.03 -1.84 5.43
CA PHE A 93 -6.82 -2.56 6.69
C PHE A 93 -6.42 -4.01 6.43
N ALA A 94 -5.65 -4.59 7.36
CA ALA A 94 -5.27 -6.00 7.32
C ALA A 94 -6.52 -6.89 7.42
N ASN A 95 -6.52 -8.00 6.68
CA ASN A 95 -7.51 -9.04 6.83
C ASN A 95 -7.16 -9.85 8.09
N GLN A 96 -8.03 -9.81 9.11
CA GLN A 96 -7.81 -10.45 10.41
C GLN A 96 -8.58 -11.75 10.54
#